data_AF-A0A258BAJ6-F1
#
_entry.id   AF-A0A258BAJ6-F1
#
_cell.length_a   1.000
_cell.length_b   1.000
_cell.length_c   1.000
_cell.angle_alpha   90.00
_cell.angle_beta   90.00
_cell.angle_gamma   90.00
#
_symmetry.space_group_name_H-M   'P 1'
#
loop_
_entity.id
_entity.type
_entity.pdbx_description
1 polymer ?
#
loop_
_entity_poly.entity_id
_entity_poly.type
_entity_poly.pdbx_seq_one_letter_code
_entity_poly.pdbx_strand_id
1 'polypeptide(L)'
;MAALAKALTQSHFKTTREVRNLGNLTFTSATSRVLNLSQVYVFYADDPTYKEQPFFENSQLNRAIILKHSLRVNERGLYHNQRRQVTKV
;
A
#
# COMPACT_ATOMS: atom_id res chain seq x y z
N MET A 1 12.82 15.67 -14.28
CA MET A 1 13.31 15.37 -12.92
C MET A 1 12.83 16.33 -11.83
N ALA A 2 12.46 17.60 -12.11
CA ALA A 2 12.09 18.57 -11.06
C ALA A 2 10.67 18.42 -10.44
N ALA A 3 9.72 17.80 -11.15
CA ALA A 3 8.32 17.71 -10.69
C ALA A 3 8.09 16.69 -9.56
N LEU A 4 8.86 15.59 -9.54
CA LEU A 4 8.73 14.52 -8.55
C LEU A 4 9.17 14.99 -7.16
N ALA A 5 10.25 15.77 -7.09
CA ALA A 5 10.77 16.34 -5.84
C ALA A 5 9.75 17.29 -5.18
N LYS A 6 9.01 18.07 -5.98
CA LYS A 6 8.04 19.06 -5.50
C LYS A 6 6.78 18.43 -4.86
N ALA A 7 6.37 17.25 -5.32
CA ALA A 7 5.23 16.52 -4.76
C ALA A 7 5.53 15.95 -3.36
N LEU A 8 6.78 15.56 -3.10
CA LEU A 8 7.22 15.02 -1.81
C LEU A 8 7.27 16.10 -0.70
N THR A 9 7.52 17.36 -1.07
CA THR A 9 7.68 18.48 -0.12
C THR A 9 6.35 19.07 0.39
N GLN A 10 5.19 18.70 -0.18
CA GLN A 10 3.89 19.33 0.13
C GLN A 10 2.96 18.50 1.03
N SER A 11 3.48 17.58 1.84
CA SER A 11 2.65 16.88 2.84
C SER A 11 2.69 17.58 4.20
N HIS A 12 2.17 18.81 4.28
CA HIS A 12 2.05 19.55 5.54
C HIS A 12 0.88 19.03 6.38
N PHE A 13 1.12 18.05 7.25
CA PHE A 13 0.14 17.56 8.24
C PHE A 13 0.54 17.95 9.67
N LYS A 14 -0.39 18.59 10.39
CA LYS A 14 -0.17 19.37 11.63
C LYS A 14 -0.36 18.57 12.94
N THR A 15 -0.27 17.23 12.94
CA THR A 15 -0.46 16.41 14.15
C THR A 15 0.47 15.21 14.18
N THR A 16 1.17 15.01 15.31
CA THR A 16 2.11 13.92 15.64
C THR A 16 1.47 12.53 15.70
N ARG A 17 0.25 12.34 15.20
CA ARG A 17 -0.31 11.01 15.02
C ARG A 17 0.36 10.41 13.79
N GLU A 18 1.58 9.89 13.99
CA GLU A 18 2.48 9.24 13.03
C GLU A 18 1.87 9.22 11.62
N VAL A 19 2.14 10.27 10.85
CA VAL A 19 1.72 10.32 9.46
C VAL A 19 2.58 9.28 8.73
N ARG A 20 2.07 8.05 8.67
CA ARG A 20 2.67 6.95 7.91
C ARG A 20 2.44 7.24 6.45
N ASN A 21 3.34 8.04 5.89
CA ASN A 21 3.30 8.46 4.51
C ASN A 21 3.62 7.26 3.60
N LEU A 22 2.66 6.90 2.74
CA LEU A 22 2.85 5.84 1.74
C LEU A 22 3.96 6.20 0.73
N GLY A 23 4.34 7.47 0.61
CA GLY A 23 5.47 7.90 -0.22
C GLY A 23 6.82 7.30 0.18
N ASN A 24 6.97 6.82 1.43
CA ASN A 24 8.18 6.10 1.83
C ASN A 24 8.24 4.68 1.25
N LEU A 25 7.10 4.12 0.79
CA LEU A 25 7.07 2.81 0.12
C LEU A 25 7.69 2.85 -1.26
N THR A 26 7.97 4.03 -1.84
CA THR A 26 8.66 4.10 -3.13
C THR A 26 10.03 3.40 -3.09
N PHE A 27 10.66 3.30 -1.92
CA PHE A 27 11.92 2.59 -1.72
C PHE A 27 11.77 1.12 -1.30
N THR A 28 10.59 0.70 -0.83
CA THR A 28 10.37 -0.65 -0.30
C THR A 28 9.04 -1.24 -0.77
N SER A 29 9.08 -2.42 -1.39
CA SER A 29 7.90 -3.11 -1.90
C SER A 29 7.00 -3.70 -0.80
N ALA A 30 7.54 -3.96 0.40
CA ALA A 30 6.81 -4.54 1.52
C ALA A 30 7.25 -3.98 2.87
N THR A 31 6.29 -3.81 3.77
CA THR A 31 6.48 -3.49 5.20
C THR A 31 5.52 -4.34 6.03
N SER A 32 5.56 -4.22 7.37
CA SER A 32 4.68 -4.99 8.26
C SER A 32 3.18 -4.82 8.02
N ARG A 33 2.76 -3.71 7.38
CA ARG A 33 1.34 -3.40 7.15
C ARG A 33 1.00 -3.04 5.72
N VAL A 34 1.98 -2.98 4.81
CA VAL A 34 1.72 -2.61 3.41
C VAL A 34 2.50 -3.51 2.48
N LEU A 35 1.83 -3.98 1.43
CA LEU A 35 2.39 -4.74 0.33
C LEU A 35 2.07 -3.97 -0.97
N ASN A 36 3.09 -3.39 -1.58
CA ASN A 36 2.99 -2.60 -2.81
C ASN A 36 3.28 -3.48 -4.02
N LEU A 37 2.25 -4.15 -4.54
CA LEU A 37 2.40 -5.07 -5.67
C LEU A 37 2.58 -4.33 -6.98
N SER A 38 2.11 -3.08 -7.09
CA SER A 38 2.41 -2.24 -8.26
C SER A 38 3.92 -2.12 -8.51
N GLN A 39 4.70 -1.93 -7.45
CA GLN A 39 6.15 -1.79 -7.53
C GLN A 39 6.82 -3.14 -7.82
N VAL A 40 6.34 -4.22 -7.19
CA VAL A 40 6.79 -5.59 -7.50
C VAL A 40 6.58 -5.89 -8.99
N TYR A 41 5.41 -5.57 -9.52
CA TYR A 41 5.09 -5.78 -10.93
C TYR A 41 6.02 -4.98 -11.83
N VAL A 42 6.29 -3.70 -11.54
CA VAL A 42 7.21 -2.89 -12.35
C VAL A 42 8.62 -3.50 -12.43
N PHE A 43 9.12 -4.11 -11.36
CA PHE A 43 10.46 -4.69 -11.34
C PHE A 43 10.55 -6.12 -11.88
N TYR A 44 9.50 -6.92 -11.69
CA TYR A 44 9.55 -8.37 -11.94
C TYR A 44 8.53 -8.85 -12.99
N ALA A 45 7.79 -7.96 -13.65
CA ALA A 45 6.79 -8.36 -14.66
C ALA A 45 7.38 -9.21 -15.79
N ASP A 46 8.67 -9.04 -16.11
CA ASP A 46 9.36 -9.80 -17.15
C ASP A 46 10.07 -11.05 -16.66
N ASP A 47 10.14 -11.28 -15.36
CA ASP A 47 10.74 -12.47 -14.77
C ASP A 47 9.91 -13.72 -15.15
N PRO A 48 10.52 -14.77 -15.73
CA PRO A 48 9.83 -16.02 -16.06
C PRO A 48 9.13 -16.64 -14.84
N THR A 49 9.77 -16.60 -13.68
CA THR A 49 9.23 -17.13 -12.42
C THR A 49 7.95 -16.42 -12.01
N TYR A 50 7.93 -15.09 -12.15
CA TYR A 50 6.76 -14.28 -11.84
C TYR A 50 5.61 -14.54 -12.81
N LYS A 51 5.91 -14.78 -14.08
CA LYS A 51 4.90 -15.12 -15.11
C LYS A 51 4.29 -16.49 -14.87
N GLU A 52 5.10 -17.47 -14.44
CA GLU A 52 4.63 -18.82 -14.14
C GLU A 52 3.86 -18.88 -12.81
N GLN A 53 4.28 -18.10 -11.81
CA GLN A 53 3.71 -18.13 -10.45
C GLN A 53 3.50 -16.71 -9.90
N PRO A 54 2.48 -15.98 -10.39
CA PRO A 54 2.15 -14.67 -9.85
C PRO A 54 1.57 -14.80 -8.43
N PHE A 55 1.61 -13.72 -7.64
CA PHE A 55 1.05 -13.70 -6.28
C PHE A 55 -0.45 -14.00 -6.25
N PHE A 56 -1.17 -13.51 -7.25
CA PHE A 56 -2.62 -13.70 -7.41
C PHE A 56 -2.93 -14.14 -8.83
N GLU A 57 -4.00 -14.92 -9.00
CA GLU A 57 -4.53 -15.24 -10.33
C GLU A 57 -5.08 -13.98 -11.03
N ASN A 58 -5.62 -13.03 -10.25
CA ASN A 58 -6.15 -11.77 -10.77
C ASN A 58 -5.01 -10.76 -11.05
N SER A 59 -4.86 -10.38 -12.31
CA SER A 59 -3.81 -9.45 -12.77
C SER A 59 -3.91 -8.04 -12.18
N GLN A 60 -5.10 -7.57 -11.80
CA GLN A 60 -5.27 -6.27 -11.16
C GLN A 60 -4.78 -6.29 -9.71
N LEU A 61 -5.00 -7.40 -8.99
CA LEU A 61 -4.49 -7.55 -7.62
C LEU A 61 -2.96 -7.54 -7.59
N ASN A 62 -2.32 -8.16 -8.58
CA ASN A 62 -0.87 -8.12 -8.75
C ASN A 62 -0.30 -6.73 -9.01
N ARG A 63 -1.14 -5.72 -9.24
CA ARG A 63 -0.76 -4.32 -9.47
C ARG A 63 -1.30 -3.38 -8.39
N ALA A 64 -1.97 -3.91 -7.36
CA ALA A 64 -2.60 -3.11 -6.31
C ALA A 64 -1.64 -2.78 -5.15
N ILE A 65 -2.12 -1.96 -4.21
CA ILE A 65 -1.47 -1.72 -2.92
C ILE A 65 -2.36 -2.30 -1.84
N ILE A 66 -1.91 -3.39 -1.21
CA ILE A 66 -2.64 -4.04 -0.13
C ILE A 66 -2.14 -3.50 1.20
N LEU A 67 -3.04 -3.00 2.05
CA LEU A 67 -2.68 -2.39 3.32
C LEU A 67 -3.54 -2.88 4.49
N LYS A 68 -2.89 -3.12 5.63
CA LYS A 68 -3.52 -3.39 6.91
C LYS A 68 -3.63 -2.10 7.71
N HIS A 69 -4.85 -1.65 8.01
CA HIS A 69 -5.07 -0.46 8.82
C HIS A 69 -5.97 -0.72 10.02
N SER A 70 -5.82 0.15 11.02
CA SER A 70 -6.71 0.20 12.17
C SER A 70 -7.98 0.96 11.81
N LEU A 71 -9.13 0.42 12.18
CA LEU A 71 -10.39 1.14 12.04
C LEU A 71 -10.47 2.28 13.03
N ARG A 72 -10.86 3.45 12.53
CA ARG A 72 -11.23 4.57 13.39
C ARG A 72 -12.57 4.27 14.07
N VAL A 73 -12.83 4.89 15.22
CA VAL A 73 -14.03 4.60 16.04
C VAL A 73 -15.31 4.74 15.22
N ASN A 74 -15.38 5.78 14.37
CA ASN A 74 -16.50 6.05 13.47
C ASN A 74 -16.68 5.03 12.34
N GLU A 75 -15.64 4.26 12.00
CA GLU A 75 -15.70 3.24 10.93
C GLU A 75 -16.06 1.85 11.47
N ARG A 76 -15.95 1.63 12.79
CA ARG A 76 -16.16 0.30 13.40
C ARG A 76 -17.57 -0.24 13.19
N GLY A 77 -18.58 0.64 13.15
CA GLY A 77 -19.97 0.24 12.92
C GLY A 77 -20.26 -0.26 11.51
N LEU A 78 -19.37 -0.01 10.54
CA LEU A 78 -19.51 -0.51 9.16
C LEU A 78 -19.18 -1.99 9.03
N TYR A 79 -18.61 -2.60 10.08
CA TYR A 79 -18.21 -3.99 10.07
C TYR A 79 -19.04 -4.78 11.06
N HIS A 80 -19.60 -5.90 10.60
CA HIS A 80 -20.44 -6.80 11.40
C HIS A 80 -19.73 -7.38 12.65
N ASN A 81 -18.39 -7.36 12.68
CA ASN A 81 -17.59 -7.84 13.80
C ASN A 81 -16.78 -6.69 14.42
N GLN A 82 -16.45 -6.81 15.72
CA GLN A 82 -15.61 -5.85 16.47
C GLN A 82 -14.11 -5.88 16.06
N ARG A 83 -13.82 -6.02 14.77
CA ARG A 83 -12.44 -6.05 14.25
C ARG A 83 -11.81 -4.68 14.42
N ARG A 84 -10.63 -4.64 15.03
CA ARG A 84 -9.85 -3.40 15.14
C ARG A 84 -8.99 -3.13 13.91
N GLN A 85 -8.61 -4.18 13.18
CA GLN A 85 -7.76 -4.09 12.00
C GLN A 85 -8.46 -4.69 10.79
N VAL A 86 -8.40 -4.00 9.65
CA VAL A 86 -8.95 -4.46 8.38
C VAL A 86 -7.90 -4.36 7.29
N THR A 87 -8.16 -5.04 6.18
CA THR A 87 -7.33 -5.00 4.97
C THR A 87 -8.06 -4.21 3.91
N LYS A 88 -7.35 -3.30 3.25
CA LYS A 88 -7.82 -2.55 2.09
C LYS A 88 -6.90 -2.88 0.91
N VAL A 89 -7.48 -2.92 -0.29
CA VAL A 89 -6.82 -3.15 -1.57
C VAL A 89 -7.10 -1.95 -2.47
#